data_AF-D1C0L3-F1
#
_entry.id   AF-D1C0L3-F1
#
_cell.length_a   1.000
_cell.length_b   1.000
_cell.length_c   1.000
_cell.angle_alpha   90.00
_cell.angle_beta   90.00
_cell.angle_gamma   90.00
#
_symmetry.space_group_name_H-M   'P 1'
#
loop_
_entity.id
_entity.type
_entity.pdbx_description
1 polymer ?
#
loop_
_entity_poly.entity_id
_entity_poly.type
_entity_poly.pdbx_seq_one_letter_code
_entity_poly.pdbx_strand_id
1 'polypeptide(L)' 'MGDPTCGVTHDDVRAAIHWALDHDVVVLAQHRLVAHTVASEDERREADADLVARWRLATGLCTRR' A
#
# COMPACT_ATOMS: atom_id res chain seq x y z
N MET A 1 -6.03 -4.12 24.42
CA MET A 1 -4.82 -4.77 23.87
C MET A 1 -5.22 -5.20 22.47
N GLY A 2 -4.89 -4.39 21.46
CA GLY A 2 -5.35 -4.61 20.09
C GLY A 2 -4.57 -5.75 19.44
N ASP A 3 -5.27 -6.57 18.67
CA ASP A 3 -4.74 -7.70 17.91
C ASP A 3 -3.62 -7.25 16.95
N PRO A 4 -2.42 -7.87 16.94
CA PRO A 4 -1.29 -7.46 16.10
C PRO A 4 -1.41 -7.95 14.64
N THR A 5 -2.60 -8.32 14.18
CA THR A 5 -2.89 -8.62 12.77
C THR A 5 -2.87 -7.34 11.92
N CYS A 6 -1.66 -6.84 11.66
CA CYS A 6 -1.20 -6.25 10.41
C CYS A 6 -2.06 -5.16 9.76
N GLY A 7 -2.47 -4.13 10.51
CA GLY A 7 -2.96 -2.89 9.91
C GLY A 7 -1.88 -2.23 9.04
N VAL A 8 -2.28 -1.69 7.89
CA VAL A 8 -1.40 -0.89 7.02
C VAL A 8 -1.04 0.41 7.75
N THR A 9 0.25 0.65 7.96
CA THR A 9 0.74 1.87 8.62
C THR A 9 1.12 2.93 7.59
N HIS A 10 1.19 4.19 8.01
CA HIS A 10 1.66 5.28 7.14
C HIS A 10 3.12 5.06 6.68
N ASP A 11 3.95 4.43 7.51
CA ASP A 11 5.34 4.09 7.13
C ASP A 11 5.39 2.95 6.11
N ASP A 12 4.50 1.96 6.19
CA ASP A 12 4.34 0.94 5.14
C ASP A 12 3.96 1.58 3.80
N VAL A 13 2.99 2.49 3.81
CA VAL A 13 2.54 3.19 2.60
C VAL A 13 3.68 4.00 2.00
N ARG A 14 4.45 4.72 2.83
CA ARG A 14 5.62 5.47 2.37
C ARG A 14 6.68 4.56 1.74
N ALA A 15 7.00 3.44 2.37
CA ALA A 15 7.96 2.48 1.85
C ALA A 15 7.48 1.89 0.51
N ALA A 16 6.19 1.56 0.41
CA ALA A 16 5.59 1.04 -0.81
C ALA A 16 5.54 2.07 -1.95
N ILE A 17 5.30 3.36 -1.65
CA ILE A 17 5.41 4.46 -2.63
C ILE A 17 6.83 4.55 -3.19
N HIS A 18 7.85 4.55 -2.31
CA HIS A 18 9.24 4.62 -2.75
C HIS A 18 9.63 3.40 -3.61
N TRP A 19 9.23 2.20 -3.19
CA TRP A 19 9.43 1.02 -4.01
C TRP A 19 8.75 1.12 -5.39
N ALA A 20 7.49 1.58 -5.43
CA ALA A 20 6.71 1.68 -6.66
C ALA A 20 7.28 2.71 -7.65
N LEU A 21 7.89 3.79 -7.17
CA LEU A 21 8.60 4.75 -8.03
C LEU A 21 9.67 4.09 -8.89
N ASP A 22 10.40 3.13 -8.33
CA ASP A 22 11.53 2.48 -8.99
C ASP A 22 11.13 1.18 -9.73
N HIS A 23 10.03 0.53 -9.34
CA HIS A 23 9.72 -0.86 -9.77
C HIS A 23 8.35 -1.04 -10.43
N ASP A 24 7.35 -0.23 -10.05
CA ASP A 24 5.97 -0.43 -10.49
C ASP A 24 5.23 0.92 -10.54
N VAL A 25 5.57 1.72 -11.55
CA VAL A 25 4.96 3.04 -11.74
C VAL A 25 3.45 2.92 -12.02
N VAL A 26 2.98 1.77 -12.50
CA VAL A 26 1.56 1.54 -12.78
C VAL A 26 0.75 1.48 -11.49
N VAL A 27 1.20 0.72 -10.48
CA VAL A 27 0.50 0.69 -9.19
C VAL A 27 0.53 2.07 -8.52
N LEU A 28 1.63 2.82 -8.65
CA LEU A 28 1.72 4.18 -8.11
C LEU A 28 0.71 5.14 -8.78
N ALA A 29 0.55 5.05 -10.11
CA ALA A 29 -0.42 5.87 -10.83
C ALA A 29 -1.86 5.54 -10.39
N GLN A 30 -2.20 4.27 -10.20
CA GLN A 30 -3.50 3.82 -9.71
C GLN A 30 -3.77 4.33 -8.29
N HIS A 31 -2.80 4.19 -7.37
CA HIS A 31 -2.88 4.71 -6.01
C HIS A 31 -3.12 6.22 -5.98
N ARG A 32 -2.37 6.98 -6.79
CA ARG A 32 -2.51 8.45 -6.86
C ARG A 32 -3.84 8.90 -7.43
N LEU A 33 -4.40 8.18 -8.40
CA LEU A 33 -5.74 8.47 -8.91
C LEU A 33 -6.76 8.42 -7.77
N VAL A 34 -6.73 7.38 -6.95
CA VAL A 34 -7.62 7.27 -5.79
C VAL A 34 -7.35 8.40 -4.80
N ALA A 35 -6.11 8.55 -4.33
CA ALA A 35 -5.74 9.52 -3.30
C ALA A 35 -6.10 10.99 -3.64
N HIS A 36 -6.14 11.35 -4.92
CA HIS A 36 -6.46 12.70 -5.36
C HIS A 36 -7.91 12.90 -5.84
N THR A 37 -8.69 11.85 -6.05
CA THR A 37 -10.05 11.97 -6.62
C THR A 37 -11.16 11.52 -5.68
N VAL A 38 -10.85 10.70 -4.66
CA VAL A 38 -11.89 10.19 -3.76
C VAL A 38 -12.12 11.12 -2.56
N ALA A 39 -13.38 11.37 -2.26
CA ALA A 39 -13.80 12.05 -1.03
C ALA A 39 -13.91 11.07 0.17
N SER A 40 -13.84 9.75 -0.09
CA SER A 40 -14.03 8.70 0.90
C SER A 40 -12.71 8.27 1.54
N GLU A 41 -12.63 8.32 2.87
CA GLU A 41 -11.47 7.81 3.61
C GLU A 41 -11.30 6.30 3.49
N ASP A 42 -12.38 5.55 3.26
CA ASP A 42 -12.32 4.08 3.14
C ASP A 42 -11.73 3.66 1.79
N GLU A 43 -12.06 4.36 0.71
CA GLU A 43 -11.45 4.10 -0.61
C GLU A 43 -9.95 4.41 -0.59
N ARG A 44 -9.54 5.46 0.15
CA ARG A 44 -8.11 5.75 0.37
C ARG A 44 -7.41 4.62 1.13
N ARG A 45 -8.04 4.06 2.18
CA ARG A 45 -7.48 2.95 2.95
C ARG A 45 -7.36 1.67 2.12
N GLU A 46 -8.32 1.37 1.27
CA GLU A 46 -8.27 0.21 0.36
C GLU A 46 -7.10 0.35 -0.62
N ALA A 47 -6.93 1.53 -1.22
CA ALA A 47 -5.82 1.80 -2.13
C ALA A 47 -4.45 1.73 -1.43
N ASP A 48 -4.35 2.23 -0.20
CA ASP A 48 -3.15 2.11 0.62
C ASP A 48 -2.82 0.63 0.90
N ALA A 49 -3.83 -0.19 1.21
CA ALA A 49 -3.67 -1.61 1.46
C ALA A 49 -3.21 -2.39 0.22
N ASP A 50 -3.79 -2.11 -0.94
CA ASP A 50 -3.41 -2.72 -2.21
C ASP A 50 -1.95 -2.41 -2.59
N LEU A 51 -1.54 -1.14 -2.41
CA LEU A 51 -0.18 -0.72 -2.67
C LEU A 51 0.82 -1.44 -1.77
N VAL A 52 0.51 -1.51 -0.46
CA VAL A 52 1.36 -2.18 0.52
C VAL A 52 1.40 -3.70 0.31
N ALA A 53 0.29 -4.32 -0.07
CA ALA A 53 0.24 -5.75 -0.37
C ALA A 53 1.16 -6.11 -1.56
N ARG A 54 1.12 -5.33 -2.65
CA ARG A 54 2.02 -5.50 -3.80
C ARG A 54 3.48 -5.36 -3.41
N TRP A 55 3.81 -4.32 -2.65
CA TRP A 55 5.18 -4.11 -2.15
C TRP A 55 5.67 -5.28 -1.30
N ARG A 56 4.85 -5.77 -0.35
CA ARG A 56 5.21 -6.89 0.53
C ARG A 56 5.38 -8.21 -0.23
N LEU A 57 4.57 -8.45 -1.26
CA LEU A 57 4.71 -9.61 -2.14
C LEU A 57 6.00 -9.53 -2.96
N ALA A 58 6.31 -8.37 -3.53
CA ALA A 58 7.51 -8.18 -4.36
C ALA A 58 8.82 -8.27 -3.56
N THR A 59 8.81 -7.83 -2.30
CA THR A 59 10.00 -7.81 -1.43
C THR A 59 10.14 -9.07 -0.55
N GLY A 60 9.21 -10.03 -0.64
CA GLY A 60 9.24 -11.25 0.15
C GLY A 60 8.92 -11.05 1.64
N LEU A 61 8.42 -9.87 2.02
CA LEU A 61 7.94 -9.56 3.37
C LEU A 61 6.66 -10.35 3.72
N CYS A 62 5.88 -10.75 2.72
CA CYS A 62 4.86 -11.79 2.86
C CYS A 62 5.46 -13.18 2.55
N THR A 63 6.40 -13.63 3.37
CA THR A 63 6.89 -15.00 3.27
C THR A 63 5.86 -15.94 3.88
N ARG A 64 5.08 -16.60 3.01
CA ARG A 64 4.32 -17.80 3.38
C ARG A 64 5.32 -18.86 3.83
N ARG A 65 5.33 -19.19 5.11
CA ARG A 65 6.04 -20.38 5.61
C ARG A 65 5.16 -21.61 5.39
#